data_AF-L1IGI6-F1
#
_entry.id   AF-L1IGI6-F1
#
_cell.length_a   1.000
_cell.length_b   1.000
_cell.length_c   1.000
_cell.angle_alpha   90.00
_cell.angle_beta   90.00
_cell.angle_gamma   90.00
#
_symmetry.space_group_name_H-M   'P 1'
#
loop_
_entity.id
_entity.type
_entity.pdbx_description
1 polymer ?
#
loop_
_entity_poly.entity_id
_entity_poly.type
_entity_poly.pdbx_seq_one_letter_code
_entity_poly.pdbx_strand_id
1 'polypeptide(L)'
;MKLSLNLPTAQVSPVKEAVEETKTSPTPSSPYSQDGQMMRMFEIAEDHSKWDELDNFDSDDLWPSKAFILLERSEDAVPAYVWIGSEFEGVEDVDDEEECHEFARKSVKTFTKALGITIEDLHVVTEGQEPDSFWDLFELG
;
A
#
# COMPACT_ATOMS: atom_id res chain seq x y z
N MET A 1 70.65 -7.51 -28.32
CA MET A 1 70.81 -6.95 -26.94
C MET A 1 69.94 -5.72 -26.82
N LYS A 2 69.38 -5.52 -25.61
CA LYS A 2 68.56 -4.40 -25.09
C LYS A 2 67.03 -4.56 -25.18
N LEU A 3 66.50 -4.85 -24.00
CA LEU A 3 65.13 -4.66 -23.52
C LEU A 3 64.77 -3.17 -23.42
N SER A 4 63.47 -2.84 -23.58
CA SER A 4 62.69 -1.80 -22.88
C SER A 4 61.22 -1.98 -23.34
N LEU A 5 60.31 -2.52 -22.52
CA LEU A 5 59.46 -1.90 -21.47
C LEU A 5 58.29 -1.02 -21.98
N ASN A 6 57.10 -1.60 -21.84
CA ASN A 6 55.75 -1.12 -21.50
C ASN A 6 55.24 0.25 -22.00
N LEU A 7 54.09 0.22 -22.68
CA LEU A 7 52.74 0.43 -22.09
C LEU A 7 51.68 0.14 -23.17
N PRO A 8 50.58 -0.54 -22.84
CA PRO A 8 49.30 -0.04 -23.33
C PRO A 8 48.26 0.12 -22.21
N THR A 9 47.69 1.32 -22.16
CA THR A 9 46.44 1.67 -21.49
C THR A 9 45.32 0.81 -22.05
N ALA A 10 44.59 0.07 -21.21
CA ALA A 10 43.33 -0.52 -21.59
C ALA A 10 42.36 -0.50 -20.40
N GLN A 11 41.13 -0.14 -20.75
CA GLN A 11 40.04 0.31 -19.92
C GLN A 11 39.53 -0.74 -18.92
N VAL A 12 39.11 -0.27 -17.75
CA VAL A 12 38.29 -1.02 -16.81
C VAL A 12 36.81 -0.87 -17.21
N SER A 13 36.11 -2.00 -17.30
CA SER A 13 34.67 -2.09 -17.08
C SER A 13 34.37 -3.44 -16.42
N PRO A 14 33.46 -3.49 -15.44
CA PRO A 14 33.28 -4.67 -14.60
C PRO A 14 32.44 -5.75 -15.27
N VAL A 15 32.85 -6.99 -15.05
CA VAL A 15 32.17 -8.23 -15.45
C VAL A 15 30.96 -8.49 -14.54
N LYS A 16 29.91 -9.00 -15.18
CA LYS A 16 28.65 -9.47 -14.63
C LYS A 16 28.83 -10.69 -13.71
N GLU A 17 28.12 -10.66 -12.59
CA GLU A 17 27.08 -11.62 -12.14
C GLU A 17 27.35 -13.14 -12.05
N ALA A 18 26.73 -13.71 -11.01
CA ALA A 18 26.53 -15.13 -10.64
C ALA A 18 27.73 -15.83 -9.97
N VAL A 19 27.61 -16.62 -8.88
CA VAL A 19 26.51 -17.47 -8.38
C VAL A 19 26.76 -17.88 -6.91
N GLU A 20 25.69 -18.31 -6.23
CA GLU A 20 25.64 -19.31 -5.12
C GLU A 20 26.21 -18.92 -3.72
N GLU A 21 25.61 -19.25 -2.57
CA GLU A 21 24.76 -20.38 -2.19
C GLU A 21 23.86 -20.02 -0.97
N THR A 22 22.62 -20.47 -1.08
CA THR A 22 21.60 -20.84 -0.08
C THR A 22 21.93 -20.81 1.43
N LYS A 23 21.05 -20.14 2.18
CA LYS A 23 20.48 -20.70 3.42
C LYS A 23 18.99 -20.36 3.50
N THR A 24 18.18 -21.29 3.04
CA THR A 24 16.73 -21.34 3.20
C THR A 24 16.39 -21.47 4.69
N SER A 25 15.83 -20.41 5.27
CA SER A 25 14.90 -20.56 6.40
C SER A 25 13.50 -20.54 5.81
N PRO A 26 12.65 -21.55 6.10
CA PRO A 26 11.26 -21.50 5.67
C PRO A 26 10.60 -20.31 6.36
N THR A 27 10.09 -19.39 5.54
CA THR A 27 9.04 -18.44 5.90
C THR A 27 7.98 -19.20 6.70
N PRO A 28 7.51 -18.70 7.86
CA PRO A 28 6.26 -19.23 8.39
C PRO A 28 5.18 -18.91 7.37
N SER A 29 4.82 -19.91 6.56
CA SER A 29 3.56 -19.89 5.81
C SER A 29 2.46 -19.77 6.85
N SER A 30 1.91 -18.58 6.97
CA SER A 30 0.66 -18.38 7.69
C SER A 30 -0.38 -19.34 7.09
N PRO A 31 -1.11 -20.13 7.90
CA PRO A 31 -2.03 -21.16 7.41
C PRO A 31 -3.31 -20.59 6.78
N TYR A 32 -3.46 -19.27 6.68
CA TYR A 32 -4.57 -18.63 5.98
C TYR A 32 -4.28 -18.63 4.49
N SER A 33 -4.81 -19.65 3.81
CA SER A 33 -4.84 -19.69 2.36
C SER A 33 -5.65 -18.47 1.87
N GLN A 34 -5.05 -17.60 1.04
CA GLN A 34 -5.67 -16.39 0.47
C GLN A 34 -6.72 -16.71 -0.62
N ASP A 35 -7.64 -17.62 -0.31
CA ASP A 35 -8.80 -18.03 -1.10
C ASP A 35 -10.03 -17.83 -0.20
N GLY A 36 -10.39 -16.56 0.06
CA GLY A 36 -11.53 -16.23 0.92
C GLY A 36 -11.56 -14.82 1.49
N GLN A 37 -10.45 -14.09 1.53
CA GLN A 37 -10.45 -12.72 2.03
C GLN A 37 -11.12 -11.80 1.00
N MET A 38 -12.34 -11.40 1.32
CA MET A 38 -13.15 -10.52 0.48
C MET A 38 -12.72 -9.06 0.61
N MET A 39 -11.93 -8.71 1.63
CA MET A 39 -11.56 -7.33 1.91
C MET A 39 -10.04 -7.16 1.92
N ARG A 40 -9.55 -5.99 1.48
CA ARG A 40 -8.13 -5.63 1.52
C ARG A 40 -7.99 -4.22 2.09
N MET A 41 -7.06 -4.04 3.02
CA MET A 41 -6.78 -2.74 3.61
C MET A 41 -5.35 -2.29 3.29
N PHE A 42 -5.19 -1.02 2.95
CA PHE A 42 -3.91 -0.41 2.62
C PHE A 42 -3.71 0.85 3.45
N GLU A 43 -2.54 0.99 4.06
CA GLU A 43 -2.15 2.24 4.72
C GLU A 43 -1.77 3.30 3.67
N ILE A 44 -2.31 4.50 3.83
CA ILE A 44 -1.97 5.66 3.02
C ILE A 44 -0.77 6.34 3.65
N ALA A 45 0.38 6.26 2.98
CA ALA A 45 1.51 7.12 3.33
C ALA A 45 1.16 8.59 3.08
N GLU A 46 1.62 9.48 3.97
CA GLU A 46 1.37 10.93 3.90
C GLU A 46 1.73 11.54 2.53
N ASP A 47 2.77 11.00 1.87
CA ASP A 47 3.27 11.43 0.57
C ASP A 47 2.78 10.60 -0.63
N HIS A 48 1.86 9.64 -0.41
CA HIS A 48 1.30 8.74 -1.43
C HIS A 48 2.34 7.95 -2.25
N SER A 49 3.55 7.77 -1.71
CA SER A 49 4.66 7.12 -2.43
C SER A 49 4.63 5.59 -2.37
N LYS A 50 3.99 5.04 -1.34
CA LYS A 50 3.87 3.61 -1.09
C LYS A 50 2.46 3.25 -0.63
N TRP A 51 2.09 1.99 -0.87
CA TRP A 51 0.81 1.40 -0.49
C TRP A 51 1.11 0.09 0.22
N ASP A 52 1.13 0.14 1.55
CA ASP A 52 1.41 -1.04 2.37
C ASP A 52 0.09 -1.75 2.67
N GLU A 53 -0.07 -2.96 2.15
CA GLU A 53 -1.23 -3.81 2.42
C GLU A 53 -1.10 -4.45 3.81
N LEU A 54 -2.14 -4.36 4.62
CA LEU A 54 -2.20 -4.99 5.94
C LEU A 54 -2.79 -6.40 5.80
N ASP A 55 -2.08 -7.38 6.34
CA ASP A 55 -2.49 -8.79 6.36
C ASP A 55 -3.23 -9.10 7.68
N ASN A 56 -4.39 -9.76 7.59
CA ASN A 56 -5.30 -10.02 8.72
C ASN A 56 -5.67 -8.76 9.51
N PHE A 57 -6.05 -7.69 8.80
CA PHE A 57 -6.42 -6.44 9.44
C PHE A 57 -7.70 -6.57 10.28
N ASP A 58 -7.79 -5.80 11.35
CA ASP A 58 -9.00 -5.67 12.17
C ASP A 58 -9.27 -4.20 12.58
N SER A 59 -10.28 -3.97 13.40
CA SER A 59 -10.64 -2.62 13.84
C SER A 59 -9.58 -1.94 14.71
N ASP A 60 -8.71 -2.71 15.40
CA ASP A 60 -7.66 -2.15 16.25
C ASP A 60 -6.50 -1.56 15.43
N ASP A 61 -6.44 -1.86 14.12
CA ASP A 61 -5.47 -1.25 13.19
C ASP A 61 -5.82 0.19 12.79
N LEU A 62 -7.04 0.66 13.08
CA LEU A 62 -7.48 2.02 12.79
C LEU A 62 -6.89 3.02 13.81
N TRP A 63 -5.66 3.44 13.54
CA TRP A 63 -4.96 4.42 14.37
C TRP A 63 -5.38 5.86 14.04
N PRO A 64 -5.69 6.71 15.02
CA PRO A 64 -6.08 8.12 14.81
C PRO A 64 -5.08 8.93 13.97
N SER A 65 -3.79 8.58 14.04
CA SER A 65 -2.72 9.27 13.32
C SER A 65 -2.51 8.76 11.88
N LYS A 66 -3.41 7.94 11.34
CA LYS A 66 -3.25 7.25 10.05
C LYS A 66 -4.48 7.42 9.16
N ALA A 67 -4.32 7.07 7.89
CA ALA A 67 -5.42 6.93 6.94
C ALA A 67 -5.27 5.63 6.15
N PHE A 68 -6.40 5.05 5.75
CA PHE A 68 -6.45 3.75 5.09
C PHE A 68 -7.39 3.75 3.88
N ILE A 69 -7.08 2.90 2.90
CA ILE A 69 -7.99 2.52 1.81
C ILE A 69 -8.44 1.08 2.06
N LEU A 70 -9.74 0.87 2.20
CA LEU A 70 -10.35 -0.45 2.26
C LEU A 70 -11.05 -0.73 0.94
N LEU A 71 -10.83 -1.93 0.41
CA LEU A 71 -11.40 -2.41 -0.84
C LEU A 71 -12.23 -3.65 -0.59
N GLU A 72 -13.44 -3.66 -1.14
CA GLU A 72 -14.23 -4.89 -1.27
C GLU A 72 -13.89 -5.59 -2.59
N ARG A 73 -13.34 -6.79 -2.51
CA ARG A 73 -12.94 -7.60 -3.65
C ARG A 73 -14.17 -8.04 -4.44
N SER A 74 -14.54 -7.25 -5.43
CA SER A 74 -15.54 -7.58 -6.45
C SER A 74 -14.87 -7.79 -7.81
N GLU A 75 -15.53 -8.55 -8.70
CA GLU A 75 -14.95 -8.97 -9.99
C GLU A 75 -14.83 -7.85 -11.03
N ASP A 76 -15.59 -6.76 -10.89
CA ASP A 76 -15.69 -5.70 -11.92
C ASP A 76 -15.56 -4.27 -11.37
N ALA A 77 -16.13 -3.98 -10.20
CA ALA A 77 -16.30 -2.63 -9.68
C ALA A 77 -16.14 -2.61 -8.16
N VAL A 78 -14.97 -2.18 -7.70
CA VAL A 78 -14.60 -2.26 -6.29
C VAL A 78 -15.07 -0.99 -5.58
N PRO A 79 -16.06 -1.06 -4.66
CA PRO A 79 -16.30 0.05 -3.76
C PRO A 79 -15.08 0.21 -2.85
N ALA A 80 -14.65 1.45 -2.67
CA ALA A 80 -13.53 1.80 -1.81
C ALA A 80 -14.00 2.70 -0.69
N TYR A 81 -13.57 2.39 0.52
CA TYR A 81 -13.69 3.26 1.67
C TYR A 81 -12.33 3.88 1.94
N VAL A 82 -12.28 5.19 2.09
CA VAL A 82 -11.12 5.90 2.61
C VAL A 82 -11.43 6.30 4.03
N TRP A 83 -10.76 5.68 4.99
CA TRP A 83 -10.86 6.04 6.38
C TRP A 83 -9.73 7.03 6.74
N ILE A 84 -10.09 8.10 7.44
CA ILE A 84 -9.18 9.19 7.85
C ILE A 84 -9.25 9.32 9.37
N GLY A 85 -8.13 9.07 10.02
CA GLY A 85 -8.00 9.24 11.47
C GLY A 85 -8.06 10.71 11.88
N SER A 86 -8.56 10.97 13.09
CA SER A 86 -8.78 12.33 13.61
C SER A 86 -7.50 13.13 13.86
N GLU A 87 -6.35 12.46 13.96
CA GLU A 87 -5.02 13.06 14.18
C GLU A 87 -4.11 12.91 12.94
N PHE A 88 -4.67 12.56 11.78
CA PHE A 88 -3.89 12.31 10.57
C PHE A 88 -3.39 13.62 9.94
N GLU A 89 -2.06 13.80 9.87
CA GLU A 89 -1.42 15.04 9.40
C GLU A 89 -1.58 15.32 7.89
N GLY A 90 -2.11 14.36 7.11
CA GLY A 90 -2.35 14.54 5.68
C GLY A 90 -3.60 15.35 5.33
N VAL A 91 -4.40 15.73 6.33
CA VAL A 91 -5.57 16.62 6.24
C VAL A 91 -5.43 17.66 7.36
N GLU A 92 -5.60 18.95 7.07
CA GLU A 92 -5.50 20.02 8.05
C GLU A 92 -6.72 20.07 8.98
N ASP A 93 -7.93 19.89 8.44
CA ASP A 93 -9.17 19.82 9.21
C ASP A 93 -10.02 18.59 8.83
N VAL A 94 -10.09 17.61 9.73
CA VAL A 94 -10.87 16.38 9.54
C VAL A 94 -12.39 16.61 9.64
N ASP A 95 -12.83 17.75 10.18
CA ASP A 95 -14.24 18.14 10.18
C ASP A 95 -14.64 18.85 8.87
N ASP A 96 -13.69 19.21 8.01
CA ASP A 96 -13.95 19.76 6.68
C ASP A 96 -14.21 18.63 5.68
N GLU A 97 -15.50 18.42 5.37
CA GLU A 97 -15.94 17.40 4.42
C GLU A 97 -15.32 17.58 3.02
N GLU A 98 -15.14 18.83 2.55
CA GLU A 98 -14.58 19.09 1.23
C GLU A 98 -13.10 18.69 1.18
N GLU A 99 -12.34 19.06 2.20
CA GLU A 99 -10.92 18.70 2.33
C GLU A 99 -10.73 17.18 2.40
N CYS A 100 -11.50 16.50 3.25
CA CYS A 100 -11.48 15.04 3.35
C CYS A 100 -11.82 14.37 2.01
N HIS A 101 -12.81 14.88 1.29
CA HIS A 101 -13.17 14.39 -0.04
C HIS A 101 -12.08 14.63 -1.09
N GLU A 102 -11.41 15.79 -1.08
CA GLU A 102 -10.30 16.07 -1.99
C GLU A 102 -9.11 15.16 -1.72
N PHE A 103 -8.75 14.98 -0.45
CA PHE A 103 -7.72 14.03 -0.03
C PHE A 103 -8.05 12.61 -0.50
N ALA A 104 -9.23 12.10 -0.18
CA ALA A 104 -9.65 10.75 -0.55
C ALA A 104 -9.63 10.53 -2.07
N ARG A 105 -10.15 11.49 -2.85
CA ARG A 105 -10.10 11.45 -4.33
C ARG A 105 -8.68 11.40 -4.86
N LYS A 106 -7.78 12.21 -4.30
CA LYS A 106 -6.36 12.22 -4.69
C LYS A 106 -5.67 10.91 -4.34
N SER A 107 -5.93 10.38 -3.14
CA SER A 107 -5.43 9.10 -2.66
C SER A 107 -5.85 7.97 -3.59
N VAL A 108 -7.16 7.82 -3.82
CA VAL A 108 -7.72 6.77 -4.69
C VAL A 108 -7.25 6.90 -6.14
N LYS A 109 -7.16 8.11 -6.68
CA LYS A 109 -6.61 8.34 -8.02
C LYS A 109 -5.15 7.88 -8.15
N THR A 110 -4.34 8.12 -7.12
CA THR A 110 -2.94 7.70 -7.11
C THR A 110 -2.82 6.19 -6.93
N PHE A 111 -3.65 5.64 -6.04
CA PHE A 111 -3.76 4.22 -5.74
C PHE A 111 -4.20 3.37 -6.94
N THR A 112 -5.31 3.75 -7.59
CA THR A 112 -5.83 3.09 -8.82
C THR A 112 -4.78 3.08 -9.92
N LYS A 113 -4.06 4.19 -10.11
CA LYS A 113 -2.95 4.27 -11.07
C LYS A 113 -1.78 3.35 -10.69
N ALA A 114 -1.47 3.22 -9.41
CA ALA A 114 -0.38 2.39 -8.93
C ALA A 114 -0.69 0.89 -9.04
N LEU A 115 -1.92 0.46 -8.71
CA LEU A 115 -2.34 -0.93 -8.71
C LEU A 115 -3.02 -1.41 -9.99
N GLY A 116 -3.38 -0.49 -10.90
CA GLY A 116 -4.06 -0.82 -12.16
C GLY A 116 -5.51 -1.29 -11.96
N ILE A 117 -6.17 -0.82 -10.90
CA ILE A 117 -7.58 -1.14 -10.59
C ILE A 117 -8.48 0.06 -10.88
N THR A 118 -9.79 -0.18 -10.96
CA THR A 118 -10.81 0.86 -11.11
C THR A 118 -11.70 0.87 -9.88
N ILE A 119 -11.90 2.05 -9.30
CA ILE A 119 -12.88 2.28 -8.21
C ILE A 119 -14.06 3.02 -8.82
N GLU A 120 -15.26 2.47 -8.65
CA GLU A 120 -16.51 3.10 -9.14
C GLU A 120 -17.24 3.88 -8.05
N ASP A 121 -17.16 3.40 -6.80
CA ASP A 121 -17.79 4.05 -5.65
C ASP A 121 -16.75 4.36 -4.58
N LEU A 122 -16.68 5.63 -4.17
CA LEU A 122 -15.72 6.13 -3.19
C LEU A 122 -16.50 6.70 -2.00
N HIS A 123 -16.37 6.02 -0.87
CA HIS A 123 -16.87 6.46 0.40
C HIS A 123 -15.74 7.09 1.21
N VAL A 124 -15.97 8.28 1.75
CA VAL A 124 -15.04 8.95 2.66
C VAL A 124 -15.60 8.80 4.06
N VAL A 125 -14.74 8.36 4.96
CA VAL A 125 -15.09 8.05 6.34
C VAL A 125 -14.06 8.70 7.25
N THR A 126 -14.52 9.43 8.26
CA THR A 126 -13.67 10.04 9.28
C THR A 126 -13.86 9.30 10.60
N GLU A 127 -12.82 9.30 11.43
CA GLU A 127 -12.85 8.68 12.75
C GLU A 127 -14.02 9.19 13.60
N GLY A 128 -14.81 8.27 14.14
CA GLY A 128 -15.98 8.57 14.96
C GLY A 128 -17.25 8.90 14.16
N GLN A 129 -17.19 8.89 12.83
CA GLN A 129 -18.33 9.04 11.92
C GLN A 129 -18.51 7.84 10.98
N GLU A 130 -17.98 6.68 11.36
CA GLU A 130 -18.08 5.46 10.57
C GLU A 130 -19.53 4.96 10.45
N PRO A 131 -20.06 4.75 9.23
CA PRO A 131 -21.35 4.12 9.05
C PRO A 131 -21.30 2.63 9.39
N ASP A 132 -22.43 2.02 9.76
CA ASP A 132 -22.51 0.57 10.04
C ASP A 132 -21.93 -0.29 8.89
N SER A 133 -22.17 0.12 7.63
CA SER A 133 -21.66 -0.58 6.45
C SER A 133 -20.13 -0.58 6.31
N PHE A 134 -19.44 0.35 6.98
CA PHE A 134 -17.98 0.33 7.06
C PHE A 134 -17.50 -0.75 8.03
N TRP A 135 -18.17 -0.91 9.18
CA TRP A 135 -17.83 -1.93 10.17
C TRP A 135 -18.08 -3.35 9.68
N ASP A 136 -19.10 -3.53 8.84
CA ASP A 136 -19.38 -4.82 8.18
C ASP A 136 -18.16 -5.35 7.39
N LEU A 137 -17.26 -4.48 6.91
CA LEU A 137 -16.05 -4.88 6.18
C LEU A 137 -15.05 -5.62 7.06
N PHE A 138 -14.99 -5.33 8.35
CA PHE A 138 -14.07 -5.96 9.30
C PHE A 138 -14.61 -7.30 9.82
N GLU A 139 -15.93 -7.52 9.79
CA GLU A 139 -16.52 -8.82 10.11
C GLU A 139 -16.33 -9.84 8.98
N LEU A 140 -16.05 -9.36 7.77
CA LEU A 140 -15.91 -10.15 6.54
C LEU A 140 -14.44 -10.36 6.10
N GLY A 141 -13.48 -9.66 6.73
CA GLY A 141 -12.03 -9.74 6.47
C GLY A 141 -11.32 -10.78 7.32
#